data_AF-A0A2G5TJ01-F1
#
_entry.id   AF-A0A2G5TJ01-F1
#
_cell.length_a   1.000
_cell.length_b   1.000
_cell.length_c   1.000
_cell.angle_alpha   90.00
_cell.angle_beta   90.00
_cell.angle_gamma   90.00
#
_symmetry.space_group_name_H-M   'P 1'
#
loop_
_entity.id
_entity.type
_entity.pdbx_description
1 polymer ?
#
loop_
_entity_poly.entity_id
_entity_poly.type
_entity_poly.pdbx_seq_one_letter_code
_entity_poly.pdbx_strand_id
1 'polypeptide(L)'
;MQKWSVGVRPKEYETKTVEDVYNTVEEVDTKEYEDPDYFYDELGRVRRTEKRMAKKVPVIATPPPIPPPMTPTHIAIHNPKNSTSKRWKIACVSATVTLLAVFILATILSFFFFVSSASSFQKESYGLPRPSMESSLLSKRSDMEITPNHLLTLLITKRKICILEAASGDEFKSRDAFSLDHIESARLIFHSNMSHAGVPVHPLQFQRFARSQGIDNDCHVIVYDRGQMIWSAYTVWIFKLFGHQKVSLLSGGYLGWKTHQARSGQYKTEQGDAPGKPRQGDFLASWNDSVIITYDDVLLNTEIDNFDVVDAQTKEEFLGTAQGALYGHIKGARNIPVDAVYDWAVGQWKAADHLKGLFNNNALSLRKPVIVYCSTSLRSAMVWWALTRSGYNGKIYFGGWPEWVVRAPDGLKVIGTTSES
;
A
#
# COMPACT_ATOMS: atom_id res chain seq x y z
N MET A 1 -60.96 15.50 46.36
CA MET A 1 -59.72 16.12 45.83
C MET A 1 -58.53 15.27 46.29
N GLN A 2 -58.17 14.26 45.50
CA GLN A 2 -57.13 13.29 45.83
C GLN A 2 -55.83 13.71 45.12
N LYS A 3 -54.86 14.20 45.90
CA LYS A 3 -53.49 14.44 45.44
C LYS A 3 -52.78 13.09 45.33
N TRP A 4 -52.28 12.79 44.14
CA TRP A 4 -51.32 11.72 43.89
C TRP A 4 -49.93 12.20 44.31
N SER A 5 -49.33 11.53 45.30
CA SER A 5 -47.91 11.63 45.63
C SER A 5 -47.27 10.28 45.34
N VAL A 6 -46.62 10.16 44.19
CA VAL A 6 -45.81 8.99 43.82
C VAL A 6 -44.47 9.13 44.52
N GLY A 7 -44.24 8.28 45.52
CA GLY A 7 -42.94 8.13 46.17
C GLY A 7 -41.96 7.43 45.22
N VAL A 8 -40.96 8.17 44.75
CA VAL A 8 -39.78 7.60 44.09
C VAL A 8 -38.78 7.21 45.19
N ARG A 9 -38.55 5.91 45.36
CA ARG A 9 -37.42 5.39 46.15
C ARG A 9 -36.12 5.66 45.38
N PRO A 10 -35.04 6.15 46.03
CA PRO A 10 -33.73 6.19 45.40
C PRO A 10 -33.21 4.75 45.26
N LYS A 11 -32.78 4.37 44.05
CA LYS A 11 -31.97 3.16 43.86
C LYS A 11 -30.56 3.49 44.31
N GLU A 12 -30.07 2.78 45.33
CA GLU A 12 -28.65 2.69 45.66
C GLU A 12 -27.90 2.15 44.43
N TYR A 13 -26.90 2.89 43.98
CA TYR A 13 -25.93 2.39 43.02
C TYR A 13 -24.77 1.82 43.82
N GLU A 14 -24.65 0.49 43.78
CA GLU A 14 -23.52 -0.24 44.32
C GLU A 14 -22.29 0.06 43.44
N THR A 15 -21.29 0.74 44.01
CA THR A 15 -20.03 1.06 43.32
C THR A 15 -19.18 -0.21 43.23
N LYS A 16 -19.12 -0.83 42.04
CA LYS A 16 -18.15 -1.89 41.75
C LYS A 16 -16.78 -1.29 41.48
N THR A 17 -15.76 -1.94 42.04
CA THR A 17 -14.34 -1.58 41.90
C THR A 17 -13.77 -2.03 40.55
N VAL A 18 -12.64 -1.44 40.14
CA VAL A 18 -12.03 -1.56 38.81
C VAL A 18 -11.54 -3.00 38.49
N GLU A 19 -11.49 -3.90 39.47
CA GLU A 19 -11.18 -5.32 39.24
C GLU A 19 -12.33 -6.17 38.67
N ASP A 20 -13.59 -5.72 38.71
CA ASP A 20 -14.75 -6.56 38.32
C ASP A 20 -15.12 -6.54 36.83
N VAL A 21 -14.36 -5.83 35.99
CA VAL A 21 -14.67 -5.65 34.55
C VAL A 21 -13.90 -6.62 33.63
N TYR A 22 -12.97 -7.42 34.17
CA TYR A 22 -12.09 -8.28 33.34
C TYR A 22 -12.45 -9.77 33.31
N ASN A 23 -13.52 -10.23 33.97
CA ASN A 23 -13.92 -11.63 33.94
C ASN A 23 -15.34 -11.82 33.42
N THR A 24 -15.51 -11.72 32.10
CA THR A 24 -16.58 -12.40 31.34
C THR A 24 -16.21 -12.40 29.86
N VAL A 25 -15.52 -13.45 29.42
CA VAL A 25 -15.48 -13.86 28.01
C VAL A 25 -16.21 -15.19 27.95
N GLU A 26 -17.39 -15.20 27.34
CA GLU A 26 -18.00 -16.44 26.85
C GLU A 26 -17.18 -16.90 25.64
N GLU A 27 -16.65 -18.13 25.72
CA GLU A 27 -15.90 -18.78 24.63
C GLU A 27 -16.79 -18.95 23.40
N VAL A 28 -16.48 -18.22 22.34
CA VAL A 28 -16.98 -18.49 20.99
C VAL A 28 -16.00 -19.45 20.31
N ASP A 29 -16.47 -20.66 20.03
CA ASP A 29 -15.76 -21.72 19.29
C ASP A 29 -15.32 -21.20 17.91
N THR A 30 -14.06 -20.81 17.81
CA THR A 30 -13.39 -20.50 16.55
C THR A 30 -12.52 -21.69 16.19
N LYS A 31 -12.87 -22.38 15.10
CA LYS A 31 -11.98 -23.38 14.49
C LYS A 31 -10.75 -22.69 13.96
N GLU A 32 -9.68 -22.81 14.71
CA GLU A 32 -8.32 -22.44 14.35
C GLU A 32 -7.90 -23.21 13.08
N TYR A 33 -7.37 -22.47 12.09
CA TYR A 33 -6.81 -23.05 10.88
C TYR A 33 -5.39 -23.54 11.18
N GLU A 34 -5.22 -24.86 11.31
CA GLU A 34 -3.91 -25.51 11.44
C GLU A 34 -3.27 -25.74 10.06
N ASP A 35 -2.07 -25.18 9.86
CA ASP A 35 -1.19 -25.46 8.74
C ASP A 35 -0.55 -26.87 8.94
N PRO A 36 -0.72 -27.83 8.02
CA PRO A 36 -0.45 -29.25 8.30
C PRO A 36 1.02 -29.66 8.50
N ASP A 37 1.98 -28.74 8.41
CA ASP A 37 3.41 -29.08 8.40
C ASP A 37 4.22 -28.59 9.63
N TYR A 38 3.61 -28.02 10.68
CA TYR A 38 4.32 -27.65 11.92
C TYR A 38 3.49 -27.85 13.19
N PHE A 39 3.98 -28.69 14.12
CA PHE A 39 3.44 -28.81 15.49
C PHE A 39 4.50 -28.40 16.52
N TYR A 40 4.14 -27.49 17.44
CA TYR A 40 4.85 -27.19 18.68
C TYR A 40 3.95 -27.59 19.86
N ASP A 41 4.51 -28.20 20.93
CA ASP A 41 3.78 -28.46 22.18
C ASP A 41 4.04 -27.37 23.24
N GLU A 42 3.08 -27.18 24.14
CA GLU A 42 3.00 -26.06 25.08
C GLU A 42 3.92 -26.13 26.32
N LEU A 43 4.93 -27.02 26.40
CA LEU A 43 5.83 -27.05 27.56
C LEU A 43 7.33 -27.20 27.25
N GLY A 44 7.75 -26.97 26.00
CA GLY A 44 9.14 -26.59 25.67
C GLY A 44 10.23 -27.54 26.16
N ARG A 45 9.98 -28.86 26.24
CA ARG A 45 11.01 -29.87 26.56
C ARG A 45 10.86 -31.12 25.70
N VAL A 46 11.94 -31.46 25.00
CA VAL A 46 12.05 -32.67 24.18
C VAL A 46 12.21 -33.91 25.06
N ARG A 47 11.20 -34.79 25.08
CA ARG A 47 11.36 -36.19 25.51
C ARG A 47 10.64 -37.16 24.58
N ARG A 48 11.38 -38.16 24.11
CA ARG A 48 10.94 -39.28 23.29
C ARG A 48 10.30 -40.34 24.19
N THR A 49 9.04 -40.70 23.97
CA THR A 49 8.41 -41.86 24.60
C THR A 49 7.98 -42.88 23.55
N GLU A 50 8.55 -44.08 23.66
CA GLU A 50 8.09 -45.28 23.00
C GLU A 50 6.81 -45.81 23.69
N LYS A 51 5.74 -46.04 22.93
CA LYS A 51 4.94 -47.29 23.00
C LYS A 51 3.83 -47.36 21.94
N ARG A 52 4.08 -48.23 20.95
CA ARG A 52 3.19 -49.23 20.34
C ARG A 52 1.68 -48.96 20.28
N MET A 53 1.18 -48.76 19.06
CA MET A 53 0.00 -49.50 18.56
C MET A 53 0.22 -49.93 17.10
N ALA A 54 -0.17 -51.16 16.81
CA ALA A 54 0.17 -51.91 15.61
C ALA A 54 -0.55 -51.40 14.34
N LYS A 55 0.18 -51.25 13.23
CA LYS A 55 -0.39 -51.19 11.88
C LYS A 55 0.59 -51.79 10.87
N LYS A 56 0.02 -52.65 10.01
CA LYS A 56 0.57 -53.46 8.91
C LYS A 56 1.94 -53.03 8.35
N VAL A 57 2.87 -53.98 8.29
CA VAL A 57 4.18 -53.88 7.63
C VAL A 57 4.03 -53.82 6.11
N PRO A 58 4.55 -52.78 5.43
CA PRO A 58 4.96 -52.87 4.03
C PRO A 58 6.41 -53.36 3.97
N VAL A 59 6.69 -54.26 3.03
CA VAL A 59 8.02 -54.77 2.71
C VAL A 59 8.95 -53.61 2.33
N ILE A 60 10.03 -53.41 3.08
CA ILE A 60 11.09 -52.45 2.78
C ILE A 60 11.85 -52.96 1.56
N ALA A 61 11.80 -52.23 0.45
CA ALA A 61 12.72 -52.40 -0.66
C ALA A 61 14.13 -51.97 -0.20
N THR A 62 15.12 -52.85 -0.39
CA THR A 62 16.53 -52.55 -0.14
C THR A 62 17.01 -51.38 -1.01
N PRO A 63 17.89 -50.50 -0.49
CA PRO A 63 18.47 -49.43 -1.30
C PRO A 63 19.32 -50.02 -2.45
N PRO A 64 19.39 -49.35 -3.62
CA PRO A 64 20.21 -49.81 -4.74
C PRO A 64 21.72 -49.73 -4.39
N PRO A 65 22.54 -50.63 -4.95
CA PRO A 65 23.97 -50.66 -4.68
C PRO A 65 24.72 -49.45 -5.26
N ILE A 66 25.76 -49.04 -4.56
CA ILE A 66 26.67 -47.94 -4.93
C ILE A 66 27.39 -48.28 -6.26
N PRO A 67 27.48 -47.34 -7.22
CA PRO A 67 28.19 -47.58 -8.48
C PRO A 67 29.71 -47.77 -8.26
N PRO A 68 30.36 -48.61 -9.09
CA PRO A 68 31.80 -48.88 -8.95
C PRO A 68 32.66 -47.66 -9.30
N PRO A 69 33.87 -47.55 -8.73
CA PRO A 69 34.79 -46.44 -8.98
C PRO A 69 35.26 -46.43 -10.44
N MET A 70 35.22 -45.25 -11.07
CA MET A 70 35.68 -45.04 -12.44
C MET A 70 37.20 -45.22 -12.55
N THR A 71 37.63 -46.01 -13.55
CA THR A 71 39.03 -46.16 -13.91
C THR A 71 39.54 -44.93 -14.68
N PRO A 72 40.71 -44.37 -14.34
CA PRO A 72 41.26 -43.23 -15.06
C PRO A 72 41.71 -43.67 -16.46
N THR A 73 41.10 -43.08 -17.49
CA THR A 73 41.50 -43.27 -18.88
C THR A 73 42.70 -42.38 -19.19
N HIS A 74 43.82 -42.99 -19.59
CA HIS A 74 45.02 -42.29 -20.02
C HIS A 74 44.74 -41.42 -21.25
N ILE A 75 45.01 -40.12 -21.14
CA ILE A 75 45.04 -39.20 -22.29
C ILE A 75 46.32 -39.48 -23.08
N ALA A 76 46.16 -40.03 -24.27
CA ALA A 76 47.24 -40.17 -25.24
C ALA A 76 47.65 -38.79 -25.77
N ILE A 77 48.89 -38.38 -25.43
CA ILE A 77 49.51 -37.19 -26.00
C ILE A 77 49.95 -37.52 -27.42
N HIS A 78 49.16 -37.10 -28.42
CA HIS A 78 49.62 -37.05 -29.80
C HIS A 78 50.52 -35.83 -29.99
N ASN A 79 51.78 -36.09 -30.32
CA ASN A 79 52.76 -35.10 -30.74
C ASN A 79 52.75 -34.99 -32.28
N PRO A 80 52.28 -33.88 -32.89
CA PRO A 80 52.50 -33.65 -34.30
C PRO A 80 53.75 -32.80 -34.51
N LYS A 81 54.78 -33.44 -35.06
CA LYS A 81 55.91 -32.79 -35.73
C LYS A 81 55.39 -31.85 -36.83
N ASN A 82 56.03 -30.67 -36.92
CA ASN A 82 56.07 -29.72 -38.05
C ASN A 82 54.76 -29.32 -38.76
N SER A 83 54.38 -28.04 -38.65
CA SER A 83 53.96 -27.25 -39.81
C SER A 83 53.85 -25.76 -39.45
N THR A 84 54.52 -24.93 -40.24
CA THR A 84 54.56 -23.46 -40.20
C THR A 84 53.19 -22.76 -40.36
N SER A 85 52.08 -23.51 -40.38
CA SER A 85 50.72 -23.00 -40.64
C SER A 85 49.97 -22.44 -39.43
N LYS A 86 50.45 -22.63 -38.19
CA LYS A 86 49.75 -22.13 -36.98
C LYS A 86 50.00 -20.64 -36.70
N ARG A 87 51.19 -20.13 -37.01
CA ARG A 87 51.52 -18.71 -36.77
C ARG A 87 50.74 -17.75 -37.68
N TRP A 88 50.50 -18.12 -38.94
CA TRP A 88 49.69 -17.32 -39.87
C TRP A 88 48.21 -17.28 -39.47
N LYS A 89 47.65 -18.39 -38.96
CA LYS A 89 46.25 -18.40 -38.47
C LYS A 89 46.05 -17.49 -37.26
N ILE A 90 47.01 -17.46 -36.32
CA ILE A 90 46.96 -16.58 -35.15
C ILE A 90 47.13 -15.11 -35.57
N ALA A 91 48.03 -14.82 -36.52
CA ALA A 91 48.20 -13.47 -37.06
C ALA A 91 46.95 -12.97 -37.81
N CYS A 92 46.29 -13.82 -38.62
CA CYS A 92 45.05 -13.46 -39.29
C CYS A 92 43.90 -13.22 -38.31
N VAL A 93 43.76 -14.02 -37.24
CA VAL A 93 42.73 -13.81 -36.22
C VAL A 93 42.99 -12.54 -35.40
N SER A 94 44.26 -12.23 -35.09
CA SER A 94 44.62 -10.97 -34.43
C SER A 94 44.30 -9.75 -35.30
N ALA A 95 44.56 -9.83 -36.61
CA ALA A 95 44.26 -8.79 -37.57
C ALA A 95 42.74 -8.58 -37.76
N THR A 96 41.94 -9.64 -37.76
CA THR A 96 40.47 -9.51 -37.88
C THR A 96 39.85 -8.92 -36.62
N VAL A 97 40.34 -9.29 -35.43
CA VAL A 97 39.87 -8.70 -34.16
C VAL A 97 40.22 -7.22 -34.06
N THR A 98 41.41 -6.82 -34.51
CA THR A 98 41.80 -5.39 -34.53
C THR A 98 40.99 -4.60 -35.56
N LEU A 99 40.74 -5.15 -36.75
CA LEU A 99 39.84 -4.53 -37.74
C LEU A 99 38.41 -4.35 -37.21
N LEU A 100 37.86 -5.35 -36.53
CA LEU A 100 36.56 -5.26 -35.88
C LEU A 100 36.52 -4.18 -34.79
N ALA A 101 37.56 -4.09 -33.96
CA ALA A 101 37.66 -3.06 -32.93
C ALA A 101 37.74 -1.65 -33.53
N VAL A 102 38.51 -1.45 -34.60
CA VAL A 102 38.59 -0.17 -35.32
C VAL A 102 37.25 0.18 -35.97
N PHE A 103 36.54 -0.80 -36.54
CA PHE A 103 35.23 -0.59 -37.14
C PHE A 103 34.17 -0.20 -36.08
N ILE A 104 34.18 -0.85 -34.91
CA ILE A 104 33.31 -0.50 -33.78
C ILE A 104 33.64 0.90 -33.24
N LEU A 105 34.92 1.27 -33.15
CA LEU A 105 35.31 2.60 -32.71
C LEU A 105 34.86 3.67 -33.72
N ALA A 106 34.97 3.38 -35.02
CA ALA A 106 34.51 4.26 -36.09
C ALA A 106 32.99 4.40 -36.10
N THR A 107 32.22 3.34 -35.83
CA THR A 107 30.76 3.43 -35.74
C THR A 107 30.33 4.24 -34.51
N ILE A 108 30.99 4.06 -33.36
CA ILE A 108 30.72 4.86 -32.16
C ILE A 108 31.05 6.34 -32.40
N LEU A 109 32.20 6.65 -33.00
CA LEU A 109 32.57 8.02 -33.37
C LEU A 109 31.59 8.62 -34.37
N SER A 110 31.15 7.85 -35.38
CA SER A 110 30.14 8.30 -36.35
C SER A 110 28.78 8.54 -35.70
N PHE A 111 28.40 7.74 -34.69
CA PHE A 111 27.18 7.92 -33.92
C PHE A 111 27.26 9.19 -33.07
N PHE A 112 28.40 9.48 -32.44
CA PHE A 112 28.60 10.74 -31.71
C PHE A 112 28.57 11.96 -32.63
N PHE A 113 29.18 11.89 -33.82
CA PHE A 113 29.08 12.95 -34.82
C PHE A 113 27.65 13.10 -35.37
N PHE A 114 26.90 11.99 -35.53
CA PHE A 114 25.51 12.03 -35.96
C PHE A 114 24.59 12.62 -34.88
N VAL A 115 24.82 12.31 -33.59
CA VAL A 115 24.08 12.90 -32.46
C VAL A 115 24.42 14.38 -32.30
N SER A 116 25.68 14.78 -32.47
CA SER A 116 26.07 16.21 -32.48
C SER A 116 25.50 16.94 -33.70
N SER A 117 25.50 16.34 -34.89
CA SER A 117 24.88 16.94 -36.09
C SER A 117 23.35 16.95 -36.03
N ALA A 118 22.72 16.03 -35.29
CA ALA A 118 21.28 16.03 -35.03
C ALA A 118 20.88 17.12 -34.02
N SER A 119 21.81 17.60 -33.19
CA SER A 119 21.57 18.75 -32.30
C SER A 119 21.62 20.11 -33.01
N SER A 120 22.13 20.16 -34.25
CA SER A 120 22.21 21.39 -35.06
C SER A 120 21.17 21.48 -36.19
N PHE A 121 20.25 20.52 -36.33
CA PHE A 121 19.17 20.62 -37.32
C PHE A 121 17.92 21.22 -36.68
N GLN A 122 17.65 22.48 -37.02
CA GLN A 122 16.41 23.19 -36.70
C GLN A 122 15.20 22.28 -36.98
N LYS A 123 14.45 22.00 -35.93
CA LYS A 123 13.15 21.34 -36.01
C LYS A 123 12.10 22.42 -36.24
N GLU A 124 11.89 22.81 -37.51
CA GLU A 124 10.58 23.30 -37.94
C GLU A 124 9.62 22.11 -37.87
N SER A 125 8.89 22.02 -36.76
CA SER A 125 7.77 21.10 -36.60
C SER A 125 6.55 21.94 -36.30
N TYR A 126 5.58 21.87 -37.21
CA TYR A 126 4.20 22.30 -37.00
C TYR A 126 3.74 21.83 -35.61
N GLY A 127 3.38 22.79 -34.78
CA GLY A 127 3.09 22.58 -33.37
C GLY A 127 1.74 21.89 -33.15
N LEU A 128 1.78 20.64 -32.75
CA LEU A 128 0.79 20.15 -31.78
C LEU A 128 1.33 20.50 -30.39
N PRO A 129 0.57 21.22 -29.55
CA PRO A 129 1.07 21.65 -28.25
C PRO A 129 1.35 20.43 -27.38
N ARG A 130 2.56 20.35 -26.82
CA ARG A 130 2.82 19.48 -25.66
C ARG A 130 1.82 19.88 -24.57
N PRO A 131 1.10 18.94 -23.94
CA PRO A 131 0.25 19.29 -22.81
C PRO A 131 1.10 20.04 -21.78
N SER A 132 0.66 21.23 -21.38
CA SER A 132 1.28 21.99 -20.29
C SER A 132 1.37 21.11 -19.04
N MET A 133 2.35 21.36 -18.16
CA MET A 133 2.47 20.68 -16.87
C MET A 133 1.13 20.70 -16.10
N GLU A 134 0.38 21.79 -16.22
CA GLU A 134 -0.97 21.95 -15.66
C GLU A 134 -1.99 21.00 -16.30
N SER A 135 -2.00 20.81 -17.62
CA SER A 135 -2.88 19.85 -18.29
C SER A 135 -2.52 18.38 -17.98
N SER A 136 -1.23 18.06 -17.82
CA SER A 136 -0.79 16.74 -17.35
C SER A 136 -1.19 16.49 -15.90
N LEU A 137 -1.09 17.50 -15.03
CA LEU A 137 -1.56 17.42 -13.65
C LEU A 137 -3.08 17.31 -13.57
N LEU A 138 -3.84 18.00 -14.43
CA LEU A 138 -5.29 17.90 -14.53
C LEU A 138 -5.75 16.51 -15.00
N SER A 139 -5.07 15.92 -16.00
CA SER A 139 -5.29 14.54 -16.44
C SER A 139 -4.95 13.54 -15.33
N LYS A 140 -3.85 13.74 -14.61
CA LYS A 140 -3.47 12.87 -13.49
C LYS A 140 -4.43 12.98 -12.30
N ARG A 141 -5.01 14.18 -12.07
CA ARG A 141 -6.07 14.40 -11.07
C ARG A 141 -7.37 13.70 -11.45
N SER A 142 -7.78 13.76 -12.73
CA SER A 142 -9.02 13.11 -13.20
C SER A 142 -8.96 11.58 -13.14
N ASP A 143 -7.76 11.00 -13.16
CA ASP A 143 -7.58 9.55 -13.04
C ASP A 143 -7.59 9.07 -11.59
N MET A 144 -7.33 9.96 -10.62
CA MET A 144 -7.28 9.62 -9.19
C MET A 144 -8.62 9.86 -8.50
N GLU A 145 -9.31 10.96 -8.76
CA GLU A 145 -10.61 11.24 -8.12
C GLU A 145 -11.74 11.13 -9.14
N ILE A 146 -12.79 10.39 -8.79
CA ILE A 146 -13.98 10.26 -9.64
C ILE A 146 -15.18 10.93 -8.98
N THR A 147 -15.92 11.73 -9.75
CA THR A 147 -17.16 12.36 -9.27
C THR A 147 -18.34 11.38 -9.38
N PRO A 148 -19.42 11.57 -8.60
CA PRO A 148 -20.63 10.76 -8.75
C PRO A 148 -21.17 10.73 -10.20
N ASN A 149 -21.16 11.87 -10.91
CA ASN A 149 -21.58 11.93 -12.31
C ASN A 149 -20.71 11.06 -13.23
N HIS A 150 -19.39 11.05 -13.00
CA HIS A 150 -18.48 10.26 -13.81
C HIS A 150 -18.65 8.76 -13.49
N LEU A 151 -18.79 8.36 -12.22
CA LEU A 151 -19.11 6.98 -11.86
C LEU A 151 -20.43 6.52 -12.50
N LEU A 152 -21.48 7.34 -12.46
CA LEU A 152 -22.75 7.06 -13.13
C LEU A 152 -22.56 6.84 -14.65
N THR A 153 -21.70 7.63 -15.28
CA THR A 153 -21.37 7.47 -16.71
C THR A 153 -20.69 6.12 -16.96
N LEU A 154 -19.76 5.69 -16.10
CA LEU A 154 -19.09 4.38 -16.22
C LEU A 154 -20.07 3.22 -16.05
N LEU A 155 -21.03 3.34 -15.14
CA LEU A 155 -22.11 2.37 -14.92
C LEU A 155 -23.03 2.26 -16.15
N ILE A 156 -23.51 3.40 -16.67
CA ILE A 156 -24.39 3.43 -17.85
C ILE A 156 -23.70 2.87 -19.09
N THR A 157 -22.42 3.21 -19.29
CA THR A 157 -21.62 2.76 -20.44
C THR A 157 -21.06 1.34 -20.27
N LYS A 158 -21.40 0.65 -19.17
CA LYS A 158 -20.98 -0.73 -18.87
C LYS A 158 -19.47 -0.94 -18.98
N ARG A 159 -18.69 0.02 -18.48
CA ARG A 159 -17.23 -0.12 -18.40
C ARG A 159 -16.87 -1.20 -17.38
N LYS A 160 -15.69 -1.81 -17.56
CA LYS A 160 -15.14 -2.78 -16.61
C LYS A 160 -14.64 -2.06 -15.36
N ILE A 161 -15.52 -1.90 -14.38
CA ILE A 161 -15.26 -1.25 -13.10
C ILE A 161 -15.47 -2.20 -11.93
N CYS A 162 -14.76 -1.95 -10.83
CA CYS A 162 -14.84 -2.70 -9.59
C CYS A 162 -15.10 -1.70 -8.47
N ILE A 163 -16.34 -1.63 -7.96
CA ILE A 163 -16.72 -0.66 -6.94
C ILE A 163 -16.55 -1.29 -5.56
N LEU A 164 -15.78 -0.64 -4.69
CA LEU A 164 -15.46 -1.15 -3.35
C LEU A 164 -15.88 -0.14 -2.28
N GLU A 165 -16.67 -0.58 -1.31
CA GLU A 165 -16.91 0.14 -0.07
C GLU A 165 -15.84 -0.27 0.96
N ALA A 166 -15.00 0.67 1.37
CA ALA A 166 -14.03 0.47 2.42
C ALA A 166 -14.70 0.58 3.80
N ALA A 167 -14.71 -0.53 4.54
CA ALA A 167 -15.25 -0.58 5.89
C ALA A 167 -14.45 0.31 6.85
N SER A 168 -15.16 0.78 7.88
CA SER A 168 -14.50 1.42 9.02
C SER A 168 -13.83 0.40 9.94
N GLY A 169 -13.18 0.87 11.01
CA GLY A 169 -12.62 -0.01 12.04
C GLY A 169 -13.66 -0.87 12.77
N ASP A 170 -14.94 -0.48 12.72
CA ASP A 170 -16.06 -1.30 13.21
C ASP A 170 -16.62 -2.13 12.05
N GLU A 171 -16.14 -3.37 11.92
CA GLU A 171 -16.55 -4.25 10.83
C GLU A 171 -18.02 -4.66 10.91
N PHE A 172 -18.55 -4.87 12.12
CA PHE A 172 -19.93 -5.29 12.34
C PHE A 172 -20.89 -4.20 11.85
N LYS A 173 -20.69 -2.97 12.32
CA LYS A 173 -21.47 -1.82 11.87
C LYS A 173 -21.32 -1.56 10.37
N SER A 174 -20.13 -1.82 9.81
CA SER A 174 -19.90 -1.66 8.38
C SER A 174 -20.67 -2.70 7.55
N ARG A 175 -20.75 -3.95 8.01
CA ARG A 175 -21.60 -4.99 7.40
C ARG A 175 -23.06 -4.60 7.42
N ASP A 176 -23.60 -4.25 8.60
CA ASP A 176 -24.99 -3.85 8.75
C ASP A 176 -25.35 -2.66 7.84
N ALA A 177 -24.50 -1.63 7.84
CA ALA A 177 -24.72 -0.44 7.03
C ALA A 177 -24.68 -0.75 5.52
N PHE A 178 -23.77 -1.62 5.07
CA PHE A 178 -23.66 -2.07 3.68
C PHE A 178 -24.90 -2.87 3.26
N SER A 179 -25.30 -3.87 4.05
CA SER A 179 -26.46 -4.70 3.75
C SER A 179 -27.77 -3.91 3.75
N LEU A 180 -27.84 -2.77 4.46
CA LEU A 180 -29.01 -1.88 4.42
C LEU A 180 -29.10 -1.07 3.12
N ASP A 181 -27.99 -0.52 2.63
CA ASP A 181 -27.95 0.37 1.47
C ASP A 181 -26.49 0.60 1.04
N HIS A 182 -26.13 0.27 -0.21
CA HIS A 182 -24.80 0.50 -0.79
C HIS A 182 -24.90 0.88 -2.28
N ILE A 183 -23.84 1.45 -2.89
CA ILE A 183 -23.85 1.80 -4.32
C ILE A 183 -24.02 0.54 -5.17
N GLU A 184 -24.83 0.60 -6.25
CA GLU A 184 -25.08 -0.57 -7.10
C GLU A 184 -23.78 -1.26 -7.54
N SER A 185 -23.76 -2.60 -7.49
CA SER A 185 -22.59 -3.45 -7.81
C SER A 185 -21.36 -3.29 -6.89
N ALA A 186 -21.45 -2.52 -5.79
CA ALA A 186 -20.36 -2.40 -4.85
C ALA A 186 -20.10 -3.70 -4.08
N ARG A 187 -18.87 -3.85 -3.57
CA ARG A 187 -18.49 -4.91 -2.63
C ARG A 187 -17.88 -4.29 -1.38
N LEU A 188 -18.24 -4.82 -0.22
CA LEU A 188 -17.64 -4.43 1.05
C LEU A 188 -16.26 -5.08 1.21
N ILE A 189 -15.26 -4.30 1.59
CA ILE A 189 -13.91 -4.77 1.92
C ILE A 189 -13.50 -4.27 3.30
N PHE A 190 -12.73 -5.07 4.03
CA PHE A 190 -12.27 -4.72 5.37
C PHE A 190 -10.79 -4.34 5.37
N HIS A 191 -10.44 -3.36 6.20
CA HIS A 191 -9.06 -2.95 6.42
C HIS A 191 -8.16 -4.12 6.84
N SER A 192 -8.71 -5.04 7.65
CA SER A 192 -8.06 -6.29 8.10
C SER A 192 -7.67 -7.24 6.97
N ASN A 193 -8.35 -7.18 5.81
CA ASN A 193 -8.00 -8.01 4.66
C ASN A 193 -6.71 -7.54 3.96
N MET A 194 -6.35 -6.28 4.15
CA MET A 194 -5.27 -5.60 3.43
C MET A 194 -4.10 -5.25 4.34
N SER A 195 -4.31 -5.19 5.65
CA SER A 195 -3.30 -4.74 6.59
C SER A 195 -3.56 -5.21 8.03
N HIS A 196 -2.51 -5.23 8.83
CA HIS A 196 -2.56 -5.45 10.27
C HIS A 196 -1.88 -4.28 10.98
N ALA A 197 -2.60 -3.61 11.89
CA ALA A 197 -2.12 -2.40 12.57
C ALA A 197 -1.57 -1.30 11.61
N GLY A 198 -2.10 -1.21 10.39
CA GLY A 198 -1.66 -0.24 9.38
C GLY A 198 -0.50 -0.69 8.50
N VAL A 199 0.10 -1.85 8.80
CA VAL A 199 1.13 -2.49 7.99
C VAL A 199 0.48 -3.33 6.88
N PRO A 200 0.79 -3.08 5.60
CA PRO A 200 0.25 -3.87 4.49
C PRO A 200 0.57 -5.37 4.61
N VAL A 201 -0.36 -6.23 4.21
CA VAL A 201 -0.11 -7.68 4.11
C VAL A 201 0.89 -8.00 3.01
N HIS A 202 1.41 -9.23 2.99
CA HIS A 202 2.30 -9.68 1.92
C HIS A 202 1.64 -9.57 0.53
N PRO A 203 2.36 -9.17 -0.55
CA PRO A 203 1.77 -8.99 -1.88
C PRO A 203 0.95 -10.17 -2.40
N LEU A 204 1.38 -11.41 -2.13
CA LEU A 204 0.62 -12.61 -2.52
C LEU A 204 -0.69 -12.77 -1.76
N GLN A 205 -0.74 -12.36 -0.49
CA GLN A 205 -1.96 -12.38 0.31
C GLN A 205 -2.95 -11.35 -0.22
N PHE A 206 -2.49 -10.12 -0.49
CA PHE A 206 -3.32 -9.09 -1.11
C PHE A 206 -3.81 -9.53 -2.50
N GLN A 207 -2.94 -10.14 -3.32
CA GLN A 207 -3.33 -10.66 -4.63
C GLN A 207 -4.47 -11.68 -4.54
N ARG A 208 -4.35 -12.66 -3.64
CA ARG A 208 -5.40 -13.67 -3.43
C ARG A 208 -6.72 -13.03 -2.99
N PHE A 209 -6.65 -12.07 -2.09
CA PHE A 209 -7.80 -11.29 -1.64
C PHE A 209 -8.45 -10.48 -2.77
N ALA A 210 -7.67 -9.68 -3.51
CA ALA A 210 -8.19 -8.88 -4.62
C ALA A 210 -8.88 -9.77 -5.68
N ARG A 211 -8.25 -10.91 -6.04
CA ARG A 211 -8.86 -11.87 -6.95
C ARG A 211 -10.12 -12.53 -6.38
N SER A 212 -10.18 -12.78 -5.07
CA SER A 212 -11.38 -13.33 -4.42
C SER A 212 -12.52 -12.31 -4.32
N GLN A 213 -12.25 -11.02 -4.54
CA GLN A 213 -13.27 -9.98 -4.76
C GLN A 213 -13.66 -9.81 -6.23
N GLY A 214 -13.10 -10.63 -7.13
CA GLY A 214 -13.35 -10.56 -8.58
C GLY A 214 -12.64 -9.43 -9.30
N ILE A 215 -11.60 -8.86 -8.68
CA ILE A 215 -10.81 -7.78 -9.28
C ILE A 215 -9.86 -8.36 -10.32
N ASP A 216 -9.97 -7.83 -11.54
CA ASP A 216 -9.04 -8.11 -12.63
C ASP A 216 -7.96 -7.01 -12.73
N ASN A 217 -6.83 -7.34 -13.34
CA ASN A 217 -5.70 -6.45 -13.52
C ASN A 217 -6.02 -5.22 -14.39
N ASP A 218 -6.97 -5.34 -15.32
CA ASP A 218 -7.42 -4.29 -16.22
C ASP A 218 -8.67 -3.54 -15.73
N CYS A 219 -9.26 -3.97 -14.60
CA CYS A 219 -10.42 -3.32 -13.98
C CYS A 219 -10.08 -1.89 -13.55
N HIS A 220 -11.04 -0.97 -13.63
CA HIS A 220 -10.94 0.31 -12.94
C HIS A 220 -11.56 0.20 -11.56
N VAL A 221 -10.72 0.14 -10.52
CA VAL A 221 -11.15 0.08 -9.13
C VAL A 221 -11.61 1.45 -8.65
N ILE A 222 -12.83 1.54 -8.14
CA ILE A 222 -13.42 2.76 -7.60
C ILE A 222 -13.73 2.51 -6.14
N VAL A 223 -13.07 3.24 -5.25
CA VAL A 223 -13.19 3.05 -3.82
C VAL A 223 -13.96 4.21 -3.19
N TYR A 224 -14.87 3.89 -2.29
CA TYR A 224 -15.54 4.88 -1.44
C TYR A 224 -15.63 4.37 0.00
N ASP A 225 -15.91 5.28 0.93
CA ASP A 225 -16.38 4.93 2.27
C ASP A 225 -17.58 5.84 2.60
N ARG A 226 -18.10 5.74 3.82
CA ARG A 226 -19.30 6.47 4.25
C ARG A 226 -19.08 7.95 4.62
N GLY A 227 -18.06 8.59 4.07
CA GLY A 227 -17.80 10.03 4.20
C GLY A 227 -16.62 10.38 5.11
N GLN A 228 -15.93 9.37 5.63
CA GLN A 228 -14.71 9.55 6.44
C GLN A 228 -13.49 9.80 5.56
N MET A 229 -13.52 9.33 4.32
CA MET A 229 -12.47 9.39 3.30
C MET A 229 -11.13 8.75 3.65
N ILE A 230 -10.86 8.48 4.92
CA ILE A 230 -9.62 7.92 5.42
C ILE A 230 -9.46 6.44 5.01
N TRP A 231 -10.55 5.65 5.09
CA TRP A 231 -10.54 4.22 4.76
C TRP A 231 -10.41 4.02 3.25
N SER A 232 -11.14 4.83 2.47
CA SER A 232 -11.03 4.81 1.02
C SER A 232 -9.66 5.32 0.54
N ALA A 233 -9.11 6.40 1.11
CA ALA A 233 -7.77 6.87 0.76
C ALA A 233 -6.68 5.83 1.06
N TYR A 234 -6.75 5.16 2.21
CA TYR A 234 -5.85 4.06 2.56
C TYR A 234 -5.94 2.90 1.58
N THR A 235 -7.16 2.47 1.26
CA THR A 235 -7.41 1.41 0.28
C THR A 235 -6.80 1.78 -1.08
N VAL A 236 -7.00 3.01 -1.56
CA VAL A 236 -6.40 3.47 -2.82
C VAL A 236 -4.88 3.43 -2.77
N TRP A 237 -4.26 3.86 -1.66
CA TRP A 237 -2.82 3.72 -1.48
C TRP A 237 -2.36 2.26 -1.55
N ILE A 238 -3.06 1.32 -0.89
CA ILE A 238 -2.76 -0.12 -0.95
C ILE A 238 -2.81 -0.66 -2.38
N PHE A 239 -3.85 -0.33 -3.17
CA PHE A 239 -3.90 -0.73 -4.57
C PHE A 239 -2.72 -0.18 -5.37
N LYS A 240 -2.33 1.08 -5.14
CA LYS A 240 -1.15 1.68 -5.78
C LYS A 240 0.15 1.02 -5.33
N LEU A 241 0.27 0.67 -4.05
CA LEU A 241 1.43 -0.04 -3.49
C LEU A 241 1.61 -1.41 -4.14
N PHE A 242 0.51 -2.12 -4.41
CA PHE A 242 0.53 -3.39 -5.12
C PHE A 242 0.37 -3.25 -6.64
N GLY A 243 0.71 -2.08 -7.18
CA GLY A 243 0.99 -1.89 -8.61
C GLY A 243 -0.23 -1.58 -9.47
N HIS A 244 -1.43 -1.50 -8.89
CA HIS A 244 -2.65 -1.24 -9.63
C HIS A 244 -2.84 0.26 -9.86
N GLN A 245 -2.65 0.69 -11.11
CA GLN A 245 -2.66 2.12 -11.46
C GLN A 245 -4.08 2.68 -11.62
N LYS A 246 -5.01 1.89 -12.16
CA LYS A 246 -6.40 2.26 -12.44
C LYS A 246 -7.27 2.17 -11.18
N VAL A 247 -6.90 2.96 -10.17
CA VAL A 247 -7.65 3.08 -8.92
C VAL A 247 -8.00 4.54 -8.66
N SER A 248 -9.28 4.78 -8.37
CA SER A 248 -9.79 6.10 -8.03
C SER A 248 -10.61 6.10 -6.75
N LEU A 249 -10.62 7.25 -6.08
CA LEU A 249 -11.44 7.52 -4.91
C LEU A 249 -12.70 8.29 -5.33
N LEU A 250 -13.87 7.87 -4.84
CA LEU A 250 -15.15 8.54 -5.12
C LEU A 250 -15.28 9.82 -4.29
N SER A 251 -15.32 10.97 -4.97
CA SER A 251 -15.48 12.28 -4.34
C SER A 251 -16.75 12.35 -3.49
N GLY A 252 -16.59 12.71 -2.21
CA GLY A 252 -17.68 12.77 -1.23
C GLY A 252 -18.18 11.42 -0.72
N GLY A 253 -17.58 10.32 -1.19
CA GLY A 253 -17.92 8.95 -0.77
C GLY A 253 -19.41 8.61 -0.96
N TYR A 254 -19.92 7.76 -0.07
CA TYR A 254 -21.32 7.35 -0.07
C TYR A 254 -22.30 8.51 0.11
N LEU A 255 -21.99 9.44 1.01
CA LEU A 255 -22.86 10.61 1.28
C LEU A 255 -22.96 11.53 0.05
N GLY A 256 -21.87 11.70 -0.68
CA GLY A 256 -21.84 12.36 -1.98
C GLY A 256 -22.77 11.67 -2.99
N TRP A 257 -22.71 10.34 -3.10
CA TRP A 257 -23.62 9.58 -3.96
C TRP A 257 -25.10 9.78 -3.58
N LYS A 258 -25.43 9.69 -2.28
CA LYS A 258 -26.81 9.91 -1.78
C LYS A 258 -27.33 11.32 -2.05
N THR A 259 -26.45 12.33 -1.98
CA THR A 259 -26.81 13.72 -2.32
C THR A 259 -27.23 13.84 -3.79
N HIS A 260 -26.57 13.12 -4.69
CA HIS A 260 -26.95 13.07 -6.11
C HIS A 260 -28.23 12.26 -6.33
N GLN A 261 -28.38 11.13 -5.62
CA GLN A 261 -29.60 10.31 -5.68
C GLN A 261 -30.85 11.08 -5.26
N ALA A 262 -30.77 11.94 -4.24
CA ALA A 262 -31.88 12.78 -3.82
C ALA A 262 -32.36 13.76 -4.91
N ARG A 263 -31.51 14.05 -5.91
CA ARG A 263 -31.82 14.97 -7.02
C ARG A 263 -32.22 14.24 -8.31
N SER A 264 -31.89 12.95 -8.45
CA SER A 264 -32.15 12.17 -9.66
C SER A 264 -32.22 10.67 -9.35
N GLY A 265 -33.26 9.99 -9.83
CA GLY A 265 -33.42 8.54 -9.71
C GLY A 265 -32.45 7.69 -10.55
N GLN A 266 -31.53 8.31 -11.27
CA GLN A 266 -30.49 7.60 -12.03
C GLN A 266 -29.38 7.02 -11.14
N TYR A 267 -29.16 7.60 -9.97
CA TYR A 267 -28.17 7.11 -9.00
C TYR A 267 -28.80 5.99 -8.18
N LYS A 268 -28.35 4.76 -8.40
CA LYS A 268 -28.96 3.59 -7.76
C LYS A 268 -28.14 3.12 -6.58
N THR A 269 -28.84 2.48 -5.66
CA THR A 269 -28.27 1.73 -4.55
C THR A 269 -28.93 0.35 -4.48
N GLU A 270 -28.25 -0.59 -3.84
CA GLU A 270 -28.66 -1.97 -3.64
C GLU A 270 -28.73 -2.28 -2.13
N GLN A 271 -29.46 -3.34 -1.80
CA GLN A 271 -29.62 -3.86 -0.44
C GLN A 271 -29.19 -5.33 -0.40
N GLY A 272 -28.90 -5.82 0.80
CA GLY A 272 -28.38 -7.16 1.05
C GLY A 272 -26.88 -7.24 0.79
N ASP A 273 -26.36 -8.46 0.81
CA ASP A 273 -24.95 -8.70 0.48
C ASP A 273 -24.72 -8.54 -1.03
N ALA A 274 -23.48 -8.24 -1.40
CA ALA A 274 -23.09 -8.11 -2.81
C ALA A 274 -23.55 -9.34 -3.62
N PRO A 275 -24.01 -9.16 -4.87
CA PRO A 275 -24.64 -10.23 -5.64
C PRO A 275 -23.67 -11.40 -5.86
N GLY A 276 -23.95 -12.51 -5.16
CA GLY A 276 -23.28 -13.80 -5.30
C GLY A 276 -21.77 -13.82 -4.99
N LYS A 277 -21.22 -15.04 -4.98
CA LYS A 277 -19.77 -15.22 -4.91
C LYS A 277 -19.16 -14.65 -6.20
N PRO A 278 -18.20 -13.72 -6.11
CA PRO A 278 -17.56 -13.16 -7.30
C PRO A 278 -16.87 -14.26 -8.10
N ARG A 279 -16.79 -14.07 -9.42
CA ARG A 279 -15.83 -14.80 -10.24
C ARG A 279 -14.43 -14.55 -9.68
N GLN A 280 -13.57 -15.56 -9.70
CA GLN A 280 -12.15 -15.35 -9.41
C GLN A 280 -11.54 -14.37 -10.43
N GLY A 281 -11.03 -13.24 -9.96
CA GLY A 281 -10.34 -12.25 -10.78
C GLY A 281 -8.91 -12.67 -11.15
N ASP A 282 -8.25 -11.88 -12.01
CA ASP A 282 -6.88 -12.13 -12.48
C ASP A 282 -5.80 -11.15 -11.96
N PHE A 283 -6.15 -10.25 -11.02
CA PHE A 283 -5.25 -9.25 -10.42
C PHE A 283 -3.82 -9.76 -10.19
N LEU A 284 -2.80 -9.01 -10.61
CA LEU A 284 -1.40 -9.35 -10.39
C LEU A 284 -0.75 -8.29 -9.51
N ALA A 285 -0.37 -8.66 -8.30
CA ALA A 285 0.31 -7.73 -7.40
C ALA A 285 1.74 -7.47 -7.88
N SER A 286 2.13 -6.20 -7.94
CA SER A 286 3.49 -5.78 -8.22
C SER A 286 3.90 -4.70 -7.23
N TRP A 287 5.04 -4.88 -6.56
CA TRP A 287 5.50 -3.94 -5.57
C TRP A 287 5.86 -2.60 -6.21
N ASN A 288 5.28 -1.51 -5.71
CA ASN A 288 5.49 -0.16 -6.22
C ASN A 288 6.23 0.71 -5.19
N ASP A 289 7.54 0.85 -5.38
CA ASP A 289 8.42 1.66 -4.52
C ASP A 289 8.15 3.17 -4.62
N SER A 290 7.38 3.63 -5.61
CA SER A 290 7.12 5.06 -5.81
C SER A 290 6.17 5.66 -4.78
N VAL A 291 5.42 4.85 -4.03
CA VAL A 291 4.41 5.30 -3.05
C VAL A 291 4.75 4.93 -1.60
N ILE A 292 5.91 4.31 -1.37
CA ILE A 292 6.36 3.82 -0.06
C ILE A 292 7.80 4.27 0.20
N ILE A 293 8.16 4.33 1.48
CA ILE A 293 9.52 4.58 1.94
C ILE A 293 9.78 3.78 3.22
N THR A 294 11.02 3.33 3.42
CA THR A 294 11.39 2.46 4.55
C THR A 294 12.02 3.23 5.70
N TYR A 295 12.13 2.61 6.87
CA TYR A 295 12.86 3.18 8.02
C TYR A 295 14.28 3.64 7.63
N ASP A 296 15.03 2.81 6.89
CA ASP A 296 16.42 3.10 6.53
C ASP A 296 16.51 4.31 5.59
N ASP A 297 15.55 4.46 4.68
CA ASP A 297 15.45 5.64 3.81
C ASP A 297 15.12 6.92 4.62
N VAL A 298 14.21 6.83 5.60
CA VAL A 298 13.87 7.97 6.46
C VAL A 298 15.05 8.35 7.35
N LEU A 299 15.78 7.37 7.88
CA LEU A 299 17.01 7.59 8.66
C LEU A 299 18.07 8.28 7.81
N LEU A 300 18.33 7.79 6.60
CA LEU A 300 19.27 8.42 5.67
C LEU A 300 18.85 9.85 5.30
N ASN A 301 17.55 10.11 5.19
CA ASN A 301 17.06 11.46 4.90
C ASN A 301 17.40 12.48 5.99
N THR A 302 17.65 12.05 7.23
CA THR A 302 18.07 12.96 8.31
C THR A 302 19.46 13.56 8.09
N GLU A 303 20.26 12.94 7.21
CA GLU A 303 21.60 13.43 6.83
C GLU A 303 21.59 14.12 5.46
N ILE A 304 20.83 13.58 4.49
CA ILE A 304 20.90 14.01 3.09
C ILE A 304 19.86 15.10 2.74
N ASP A 305 18.73 15.17 3.47
CA ASP A 305 17.65 16.16 3.24
C ASP A 305 17.09 16.14 1.80
N ASN A 306 16.91 14.94 1.23
CA ASN A 306 16.34 14.74 -0.10
C ASN A 306 14.80 14.82 -0.13
N PHE A 307 14.17 14.59 1.02
CA PHE A 307 12.72 14.52 1.17
C PHE A 307 12.24 15.48 2.25
N ASP A 308 11.10 16.13 1.99
CA ASP A 308 10.36 16.82 3.04
C ASP A 308 9.64 15.78 3.91
N VAL A 309 9.62 15.95 5.24
CA VAL A 309 9.01 14.99 6.17
C VAL A 309 7.74 15.59 6.78
N VAL A 310 6.62 14.90 6.61
CA VAL A 310 5.30 15.32 7.09
C VAL A 310 4.75 14.28 8.08
N ASP A 311 4.32 14.77 9.23
CA ASP A 311 3.62 14.02 10.26
C ASP A 311 2.12 14.31 10.20
N ALA A 312 1.32 13.27 9.95
CA ALA A 312 -0.14 13.33 9.87
C ALA A 312 -0.86 13.05 11.21
N GLN A 313 -0.11 12.91 12.31
CA GLN A 313 -0.65 12.87 13.67
C GLN A 313 -1.42 14.16 14.01
N THR A 314 -2.24 14.11 15.09
CA THR A 314 -2.85 15.33 15.61
C THR A 314 -1.75 16.24 16.16
N LYS A 315 -2.09 17.50 16.40
CA LYS A 315 -1.12 18.45 16.94
C LYS A 315 -0.61 18.02 18.32
N GLU A 316 -1.49 17.47 19.15
CA GLU A 316 -1.19 17.02 20.50
C GLU A 316 -0.28 15.79 20.50
N GLU A 317 -0.52 14.83 19.60
CA GLU A 317 0.35 13.68 19.40
C GLU A 317 1.72 14.12 18.84
N PHE A 318 1.75 15.01 17.85
CA PHE A 318 3.00 15.55 17.30
C PHE A 318 3.84 16.26 18.37
N LEU A 319 3.20 17.07 19.24
CA LEU A 319 3.86 17.77 20.34
C LEU A 319 4.19 16.86 21.53
N GLY A 320 3.71 15.62 21.54
CA GLY A 320 3.90 14.68 22.65
C GLY A 320 3.09 15.02 23.90
N THR A 321 2.03 15.84 23.78
CA THR A 321 1.17 16.26 24.90
C THR A 321 -0.09 15.40 25.05
N ALA A 322 -0.38 14.54 24.07
CA ALA A 322 -1.46 13.57 24.15
C ALA A 322 -1.17 12.49 25.21
N GLN A 323 -2.22 11.93 25.81
CA GLN A 323 -2.11 10.87 26.82
C GLN A 323 -2.31 9.48 26.21
N GLY A 324 -1.80 8.45 26.89
CA GLY A 324 -2.07 7.04 26.58
C GLY A 324 -1.02 6.33 25.73
N ALA A 325 -0.01 7.05 25.21
CA ALA A 325 1.15 6.46 24.56
C ALA A 325 2.35 7.41 24.61
N LEU A 326 3.53 6.92 24.18
CA LEU A 326 4.70 7.77 23.98
C LEU A 326 4.58 8.50 22.63
N TYR A 327 4.16 9.76 22.70
CA TYR A 327 3.94 10.61 21.53
C TYR A 327 5.11 11.57 21.28
N GLY A 328 5.16 12.09 20.05
CA GLY A 328 6.24 12.93 19.56
C GLY A 328 6.33 12.85 18.04
N HIS A 329 7.46 13.29 17.50
CA HIS A 329 7.70 13.31 16.06
C HIS A 329 9.17 13.10 15.68
N ILE A 330 9.38 12.78 14.41
CA ILE A 330 10.70 12.73 13.79
C ILE A 330 11.28 14.15 13.76
N LYS A 331 12.51 14.32 14.26
CA LYS A 331 13.16 15.63 14.27
C LYS A 331 13.17 16.25 12.86
N GLY A 332 12.67 17.47 12.76
CA GLY A 332 12.59 18.20 11.49
C GLY A 332 11.30 17.96 10.69
N ALA A 333 10.40 17.08 11.13
CA ALA A 333 9.10 16.89 10.50
C ALA A 333 8.19 18.13 10.62
N ARG A 334 7.24 18.26 9.69
CA ARG A 334 6.18 19.28 9.69
C ARG A 334 4.84 18.61 10.00
N ASN A 335 4.06 19.16 10.93
CA ASN A 335 2.76 18.58 11.27
C ASN A 335 1.67 19.07 10.30
N ILE A 336 1.03 18.13 9.60
CA ILE A 336 -0.14 18.38 8.74
C ILE A 336 -1.22 17.36 9.10
N PRO A 337 -2.09 17.64 10.08
CA PRO A 337 -3.18 16.73 10.44
C PRO A 337 -4.25 16.66 9.34
N VAL A 338 -5.07 15.61 9.36
CA VAL A 338 -6.13 15.38 8.35
C VAL A 338 -7.15 16.53 8.27
N ASP A 339 -7.42 17.22 9.38
CA ASP A 339 -8.31 18.38 9.45
C ASP A 339 -7.80 19.58 8.66
N ALA A 340 -6.48 19.64 8.41
CA ALA A 340 -5.88 20.67 7.59
C ALA A 340 -6.13 20.43 6.09
N VAL A 341 -6.46 19.21 5.66
CA VAL A 341 -6.64 18.84 4.25
C VAL A 341 -8.07 18.51 3.87
N TYR A 342 -8.93 18.23 4.86
CA TYR A 342 -10.33 17.86 4.64
C TYR A 342 -11.27 18.65 5.55
N ASP A 343 -12.43 19.00 5.03
CA ASP A 343 -13.50 19.66 5.75
C ASP A 343 -14.58 18.64 6.13
N TRP A 344 -14.58 18.25 7.39
CA TRP A 344 -15.53 17.26 7.92
C TRP A 344 -16.97 17.78 8.00
N ALA A 345 -17.16 19.09 8.16
CA ALA A 345 -18.48 19.69 8.26
C ALA A 345 -19.20 19.67 6.92
N VAL A 346 -18.44 19.92 5.84
CA VAL A 346 -18.97 19.91 4.46
C VAL A 346 -18.82 18.54 3.80
N GLY A 347 -17.94 17.67 4.32
CA GLY A 347 -17.65 16.36 3.74
C GLY A 347 -16.93 16.47 2.39
N GLN A 348 -15.95 17.38 2.30
CA GLN A 348 -15.21 17.67 1.08
C GLN A 348 -13.74 17.91 1.37
N TRP A 349 -12.88 17.61 0.40
CA TRP A 349 -11.49 18.07 0.45
C TRP A 349 -11.44 19.59 0.46
N LYS A 350 -10.47 20.18 1.18
CA LYS A 350 -10.27 21.62 1.10
C LYS A 350 -9.89 22.05 -0.32
N ALA A 351 -10.24 23.29 -0.65
CA ALA A 351 -10.04 23.86 -1.97
C ALA A 351 -8.56 23.81 -2.40
N ALA A 352 -8.32 23.69 -3.71
CA ALA A 352 -6.97 23.54 -4.25
C ALA A 352 -6.03 24.69 -3.84
N ASP A 353 -6.53 25.93 -3.82
CA ASP A 353 -5.74 27.09 -3.40
C ASP A 353 -5.39 27.05 -1.91
N HIS A 354 -6.31 26.56 -1.07
CA HIS A 354 -6.06 26.37 0.35
C HIS A 354 -4.98 25.29 0.57
N LEU A 355 -5.08 24.15 -0.12
CA LEU A 355 -4.08 23.07 -0.03
C LEU A 355 -2.70 23.55 -0.52
N LYS A 356 -2.66 24.31 -1.62
CA LYS A 356 -1.42 24.92 -2.13
C LYS A 356 -0.81 25.87 -1.10
N GLY A 357 -1.61 26.74 -0.49
CA GLY A 357 -1.17 27.63 0.58
C GLY A 357 -0.66 26.87 1.80
N LEU A 358 -1.39 25.87 2.25
CA LEU A 358 -1.01 25.01 3.37
C LEU A 358 0.35 24.35 3.16
N PHE A 359 0.58 23.73 2.00
CA PHE A 359 1.83 23.05 1.72
C PHE A 359 3.00 24.03 1.56
N ASN A 360 2.78 25.17 0.91
CA ASN A 360 3.80 26.22 0.79
C ASN A 360 4.18 26.82 2.17
N ASN A 361 3.20 27.05 3.05
CA ASN A 361 3.42 27.58 4.40
C ASN A 361 4.18 26.58 5.29
N ASN A 362 4.07 25.28 5.00
CA ASN A 362 4.87 24.23 5.63
C ASN A 362 6.22 24.01 4.94
N ALA A 363 6.61 24.89 4.01
CA ALA A 363 7.84 24.86 3.23
C ALA A 363 8.02 23.58 2.39
N LEU A 364 6.92 22.92 1.99
CA LEU A 364 6.99 21.77 1.09
C LEU A 364 7.34 22.21 -0.32
N SER A 365 8.20 21.45 -0.99
CA SER A 365 8.65 21.74 -2.35
C SER A 365 8.09 20.73 -3.35
N LEU A 366 7.50 21.19 -4.45
CA LEU A 366 7.13 20.32 -5.58
C LEU A 366 8.34 19.63 -6.24
N ARG A 367 9.56 20.09 -5.96
CA ARG A 367 10.80 19.52 -6.51
C ARG A 367 11.40 18.43 -5.63
N LYS A 368 11.00 18.35 -4.35
CA LYS A 368 11.42 17.30 -3.42
C LYS A 368 10.24 16.35 -3.19
N PRO A 369 10.44 15.02 -3.18
CA PRO A 369 9.38 14.12 -2.75
C PRO A 369 9.08 14.31 -1.26
N VAL A 370 7.87 13.96 -0.84
CA VAL A 370 7.37 14.16 0.53
C VAL A 370 7.16 12.81 1.20
N ILE A 371 7.82 12.59 2.33
CA ILE A 371 7.56 11.48 3.23
C ILE A 371 6.37 11.84 4.11
N VAL A 372 5.39 10.97 4.20
CA VAL A 372 4.22 11.15 5.08
C VAL A 372 4.12 9.96 6.01
N TYR A 373 3.93 10.22 7.30
CA TYR A 373 3.73 9.17 8.28
C TYR A 373 2.71 9.55 9.36
N CYS A 374 2.21 8.54 10.07
CA CYS A 374 1.48 8.67 11.32
C CYS A 374 1.73 7.39 12.13
N SER A 375 0.77 6.90 12.90
CA SER A 375 0.94 5.65 13.67
C SER A 375 0.53 4.39 12.92
N THR A 376 -0.55 4.43 12.13
CA THR A 376 -1.16 3.24 11.48
C THR A 376 -1.42 3.44 9.99
N SER A 377 -0.69 4.35 9.35
CA SER A 377 -0.81 4.68 7.93
C SER A 377 -2.16 5.23 7.41
N LEU A 378 -3.22 5.21 8.22
CA LEU A 378 -4.55 5.69 7.83
C LEU A 378 -4.57 7.20 7.57
N ARG A 379 -4.12 7.99 8.54
CA ARG A 379 -4.08 9.46 8.42
C ARG A 379 -3.04 9.91 7.39
N SER A 380 -1.89 9.25 7.35
CA SER A 380 -0.89 9.53 6.32
C SER A 380 -1.39 9.21 4.92
N ALA A 381 -2.23 8.19 4.72
CA ALA A 381 -2.83 7.93 3.41
C ALA A 381 -3.77 9.06 2.95
N MET A 382 -4.52 9.65 3.88
CA MET A 382 -5.38 10.79 3.57
C MET A 382 -4.56 12.07 3.24
N VAL A 383 -3.47 12.32 3.97
CA VAL A 383 -2.56 13.44 3.67
C VAL A 383 -1.77 13.19 2.37
N TRP A 384 -1.33 11.95 2.14
CA TRP A 384 -0.72 11.50 0.88
C TRP A 384 -1.65 11.72 -0.31
N TRP A 385 -2.95 11.46 -0.14
CA TRP A 385 -3.96 11.76 -1.16
C TRP A 385 -4.01 13.26 -1.48
N ALA A 386 -4.06 14.10 -0.45
CA ALA A 386 -4.09 15.56 -0.59
C ALA A 386 -2.83 16.13 -1.26
N LEU A 387 -1.66 15.57 -0.94
CA LEU A 387 -0.39 15.91 -1.58
C LEU A 387 -0.40 15.51 -3.06
N THR A 388 -0.78 14.26 -3.35
CA THR A 388 -0.75 13.72 -4.71
C THR A 388 -1.70 14.47 -5.63
N ARG A 389 -2.94 14.75 -5.19
CA ARG A 389 -3.88 15.58 -5.95
C ARG A 389 -3.39 17.02 -6.08
N SER A 390 -2.52 17.51 -5.20
CA SER A 390 -1.92 18.85 -5.31
C SER A 390 -0.65 18.88 -6.15
N GLY A 391 -0.24 17.75 -6.74
CA GLY A 391 0.93 17.64 -7.63
C GLY A 391 2.23 17.29 -6.93
N TYR A 392 2.22 17.04 -5.62
CA TYR A 392 3.39 16.59 -4.87
C TYR A 392 3.64 15.10 -5.08
N ASN A 393 4.91 14.69 -5.01
CA ASN A 393 5.29 13.28 -5.04
C ASN A 393 5.35 12.73 -3.61
N GLY A 394 4.23 12.19 -3.12
CA GLY A 394 4.12 11.66 -1.76
C GLY A 394 4.49 10.17 -1.67
N LYS A 395 5.20 9.81 -0.60
CA LYS A 395 5.52 8.44 -0.19
C LYS A 395 5.10 8.20 1.26
N ILE A 396 4.52 7.04 1.56
CA ILE A 396 4.12 6.70 2.93
C ILE A 396 5.21 5.88 3.61
N TYR A 397 5.62 6.33 4.79
CA TYR A 397 6.42 5.54 5.71
C TYR A 397 5.47 4.78 6.65
N PHE A 398 5.21 3.52 6.35
CA PHE A 398 4.13 2.77 7.00
C PHE A 398 4.47 2.28 8.41
N GLY A 399 5.76 2.12 8.75
CA GLY A 399 6.18 1.82 10.13
C GLY A 399 5.98 3.02 11.06
N GLY A 400 6.02 4.23 10.50
CA GLY A 400 5.54 5.43 11.14
C GLY A 400 6.24 5.77 12.46
N TRP A 401 5.52 6.50 13.32
CA TRP A 401 6.03 6.87 14.65
C TRP A 401 6.35 5.65 15.54
N PRO A 402 5.52 4.58 15.59
CA PRO A 402 5.81 3.40 16.39
C PRO A 402 7.12 2.69 16.01
N GLU A 403 7.42 2.55 14.71
CA GLU A 403 8.71 1.98 14.31
C GLU A 403 9.87 2.94 14.63
N TRP A 404 9.67 4.24 14.38
CA TRP A 404 10.70 5.25 14.61
C TRP A 404 11.10 5.37 16.07
N VAL A 405 10.13 5.42 16.99
CA VAL A 405 10.39 5.57 18.42
C VAL A 405 11.19 4.38 18.98
N VAL A 406 10.98 3.19 18.43
CA VAL A 406 11.69 1.97 18.83
C VAL A 406 13.10 1.90 18.23
N ARG A 407 13.27 2.21 16.94
CA ARG A 407 14.52 1.92 16.20
C ARG A 407 15.49 3.09 16.11
N ALA A 408 14.99 4.33 16.05
CA ALA A 408 15.83 5.49 15.77
C ALA A 408 16.73 5.85 16.98
N PRO A 409 17.89 6.50 16.74
CA PRO A 409 18.65 7.17 17.79
C PRO A 409 17.83 8.25 18.50
N ASP A 410 18.02 8.42 19.81
CA ASP A 410 17.22 9.37 20.61
C ASP A 410 17.37 10.83 20.17
N GLY A 411 18.54 11.22 19.65
CA GLY A 411 18.76 12.58 19.13
C GLY A 411 17.94 12.93 17.88
N LEU A 412 17.27 11.96 17.27
CA LEU A 412 16.36 12.14 16.13
C LEU A 412 14.88 12.04 16.51
N LYS A 413 14.57 11.86 17.80
CA LYS A 413 13.22 11.84 18.36
C LYS A 413 12.96 13.16 19.05
N VAL A 414 11.84 13.80 18.74
CA VAL A 414 11.34 14.92 19.52
C VAL A 414 10.13 14.41 20.29
N ILE A 415 10.36 14.10 21.56
CA ILE A 415 9.32 13.63 22.50
C ILE A 415 8.88 14.85 23.30
N GLY A 416 7.57 15.01 23.50
CA GLY A 416 7.03 16.07 24.35
C GLY A 416 7.61 15.96 25.75
N THR A 417 8.13 17.05 26.29
CA THR A 417 8.48 17.10 27.71
C THR A 417 7.17 16.96 28.48
N THR A 418 6.99 15.84 29.19
CA THR A 418 6.11 15.84 30.36
C THR A 418 6.57 17.00 31.21
N SER A 419 5.74 18.04 31.34
CA SER A 419 5.93 19.04 32.38
C SER A 419 5.91 18.27 33.70
N GLU A 420 7.09 18.00 34.25
CA GLU A 420 7.24 17.80 35.68
C GLU A 420 6.74 19.10 36.32
N SER A 421 5.54 19.04 36.90
CA SER A 421 5.02 20.03 37.84
C SER A 421 4.43 19.29 39.02
#